data_AF-A0A1W9QIQ2-F1
#
_entry.id   AF-A0A1W9QIQ2-F1
#
_cell.length_a   1.000
_cell.length_b   1.000
_cell.length_c   1.000
_cell.angle_alpha   90.00
_cell.angle_beta   90.00
_cell.angle_gamma   90.00
#
_symmetry.space_group_name_H-M   'P 1'
#
loop_
_entity.id
_entity.type
_entity.pdbx_description
1 polymer ?
#
loop_
_entity_poly.entity_id
_entity_poly.type
_entity_poly.pdbx_seq_one_letter_code
_entity_poly.pdbx_strand_id
1 'polypeptide(L)' 'MKRVVITGANGFVGSFLTRKLNEQNYSVTCIVRKGSNTDLLPKNSNIIFIDYNNEKE' A
#
# COMPACT_ATOMS: atom_id res chain seq x y z
N MET A 1 -10.97 -10.43 -11.03
CA MET A 1 -10.36 -9.77 -9.84
C MET A 1 -9.80 -8.42 -10.28
N LYS A 2 -10.20 -7.32 -9.63
CA LYS A 2 -9.70 -5.97 -9.94
C LYS A 2 -8.40 -5.70 -9.19
N ARG A 3 -7.46 -4.99 -9.82
CA ARG A 3 -6.13 -4.65 -9.25
C ARG A 3 -6.06 -3.16 -8.96
N VAL A 4 -5.51 -2.80 -7.80
CA VAL A 4 -5.36 -1.40 -7.36
C VAL A 4 -3.97 -1.19 -6.78
N VAL A 5 -3.36 -0.06 -7.13
CA VAL A 5 -2.12 0.42 -6.51
C VAL A 5 -2.48 1.62 -5.64
N ILE A 6 -1.97 1.65 -4.41
CA ILE A 6 -2.20 2.74 -3.46
C ILE A 6 -0.85 3.36 -3.08
N THR A 7 -0.68 4.64 -3.40
CA THR A 7 0.44 5.46 -2.90
C THR A 7 0.14 5.99 -1.50
N GLY A 8 1.16 6.18 -0.68
CA GLY A 8 0.94 6.59 0.72
C GLY A 8 0.12 5.58 1.51
N ALA A 9 0.23 4.29 1.14
CA ALA A 9 -0.61 3.23 1.67
C ALA A 9 -0.47 3.06 3.20
N ASN A 10 0.69 3.37 3.75
CA ASN A 10 0.96 3.31 5.19
C ASN A 10 0.45 4.55 5.97
N GLY A 11 -0.13 5.54 5.30
CA GLY A 11 -0.73 6.71 5.95
C GLY A 11 -2.13 6.43 6.53
N PHE A 12 -2.70 7.42 7.20
CA PHE A 12 -4.05 7.33 7.78
C PHE A 12 -5.08 6.88 6.73
N VAL A 13 -5.30 7.65 5.67
CA VAL A 13 -6.30 7.30 4.64
C VAL A 13 -5.93 6.01 3.88
N GLY A 14 -4.66 5.85 3.50
CA GLY A 14 -4.19 4.72 2.71
C GLY A 14 -4.39 3.36 3.39
N SER A 15 -4.19 3.30 4.71
CA SER A 15 -4.30 2.05 5.48
C SER A 15 -5.75 1.58 5.59
N PHE A 16 -6.69 2.50 5.87
CA PHE A 16 -8.12 2.19 5.88
C PHE A 16 -8.64 1.82 4.48
N LEU A 17 -8.17 2.49 3.43
CA LEU A 17 -8.55 2.16 2.05
C LEU A 17 -8.04 0.76 1.66
N THR A 18 -6.80 0.42 2.00
CA THR A 18 -6.23 -0.92 1.79
C THR A 18 -7.08 -2.00 2.42
N ARG A 19 -7.45 -1.81 3.70
CA ARG A 19 -8.34 -2.75 4.41
C ARG A 19 -9.68 -2.91 3.70
N LYS A 20 -10.33 -1.79 3.34
CA LYS A 20 -11.65 -1.82 2.69
C LYS A 20 -11.63 -2.53 1.35
N LEU A 21 -10.60 -2.31 0.54
CA LEU A 21 -10.48 -2.93 -0.78
C LEU A 21 -10.15 -4.43 -0.70
N ASN A 22 -9.31 -4.83 0.27
CA ASN A 22 -9.07 -6.25 0.54
C ASN A 22 -10.36 -6.99 0.93
N GLU A 23 -11.20 -6.39 1.80
CA GLU A 23 -12.51 -6.94 2.17
C GLU A 23 -13.48 -7.07 0.98
N GLN A 24 -13.24 -6.31 -0.10
CA GLN A 24 -14.02 -6.35 -1.33
C GLN A 24 -13.41 -7.22 -2.44
N ASN A 25 -12.44 -8.10 -2.11
CA ASN A 25 -11.75 -8.99 -3.05
C ASN A 25 -10.99 -8.25 -4.18
N TYR A 26 -10.47 -7.05 -3.90
CA TYR A 26 -9.47 -6.43 -4.76
C TYR A 26 -8.08 -6.99 -4.44
N SER A 27 -7.23 -7.06 -5.47
CA SER A 27 -5.81 -7.30 -5.29
C SER A 27 -5.10 -5.95 -5.15
N VAL A 28 -4.71 -5.61 -3.92
CA VAL A 28 -4.14 -4.32 -3.56
C VAL A 28 -2.61 -4.41 -3.47
N THR A 29 -1.92 -3.46 -4.10
CA THR A 29 -0.47 -3.25 -3.95
C THR A 29 -0.23 -1.92 -3.24
N CYS A 30 0.49 -1.97 -2.13
CA CYS A 30 0.79 -0.82 -1.27
C CYS A 30 2.16 -0.25 -1.62
N ILE A 31 2.21 0.97 -2.14
CA ILE A 31 3.45 1.70 -2.38
C ILE A 31 3.79 2.51 -1.13
N VAL A 32 4.95 2.22 -0.56
CA VAL A 32 5.45 2.83 0.67
C VAL A 32 6.88 3.30 0.45
N ARG A 33 7.25 4.44 1.03
CA ARG A 33 8.64 4.91 0.95
C ARG A 33 9.56 4.02 1.78
N LYS A 34 10.74 3.67 1.24
CA LYS A 34 11.80 2.93 1.96
C LYS A 34 12.02 3.50 3.38
N GLY A 35 12.10 2.62 4.37
CA GLY A 35 12.31 2.99 5.78
C GLY A 35 11.08 3.55 6.52
N SER A 36 9.91 3.65 5.89
CA SER A 36 8.70 4.13 6.57
C SER A 36 8.05 3.04 7.44
N ASN A 37 7.39 3.45 8.52
CA ASN A 37 6.59 2.56 9.37
C ASN A 37 5.36 2.03 8.60
N THR A 38 5.07 0.73 8.72
CA THR A 38 3.96 0.05 8.04
C THR A 38 2.94 -0.59 9.00
N ASP A 39 2.98 -0.28 10.29
CA ASP A 39 2.19 -0.95 11.33
C ASP A 39 0.67 -0.78 11.15
N LEU A 40 0.24 0.28 10.46
CA LEU A 40 -1.16 0.52 10.12
C LEU A 40 -1.67 -0.37 8.97
N LEU A 41 -0.77 -0.95 8.16
CA LEU A 41 -1.17 -1.82 7.06
C LEU A 41 -1.59 -3.20 7.59
N PRO A 42 -2.56 -3.86 6.93
CA PRO A 42 -2.86 -5.26 7.20
C PRO A 42 -1.60 -6.14 7.09
N LYS A 43 -1.41 -7.10 8.00
CA LYS A 43 -0.19 -7.94 8.09
C LYS A 43 0.21 -8.64 6.80
N ASN A 44 -0.77 -8.99 5.94
CA ASN A 44 -0.55 -9.71 4.68
C ASN A 44 -0.65 -8.79 3.46
N SER A 45 -0.40 -7.49 3.63
CA SER A 45 -0.41 -6.54 2.52
C SER A 45 0.76 -6.81 1.57
N ASN A 46 0.50 -6.76 0.26
CA ASN A 46 1.57 -6.74 -0.74
C ASN A 46 2.20 -5.34 -0.75
N ILE A 47 3.39 -5.18 -0.16
CA ILE A 47 4.08 -3.89 -0.01
C ILE A 47 5.26 -3.83 -0.96
N ILE A 48 5.35 -2.75 -1.73
CA ILE A 48 6.52 -2.40 -2.52
C ILE A 48 7.13 -1.13 -1.91
N PHE A 49 8.38 -1.24 -1.50
CA PHE A 49 9.14 -0.11 -0.98
C PHE A 49 9.87 0.62 -2.11
N ILE A 50 9.59 1.91 -2.27
CA ILE A 50 10.21 2.75 -3.31
C ILE A 50 10.95 3.94 -2.72
N ASP A 51 11.90 4.48 -3.48
CA ASP A 51 12.45 5.81 -3.30
C ASP A 51 11.73 6.79 -4.23
N TYR A 52 11.01 7.76 -3.66
CA TYR A 52 10.28 8.76 -4.45
C TYR A 52 11.19 9.68 -5.28
N ASN A 53 12.51 9.67 -5.04
CA ASN A 53 13.47 10.41 -5.84
C ASN A 53 14.00 9.63 -7.05
N ASN A 54 13.57 8.37 -7.23
CA ASN A 54 13.97 7.52 -8.35
C ASN A 54 12.76 7.18 -9.22
N GLU A 55 12.63 7.83 -10.38
CA GLU A 55 11.51 7.66 -11.32
C GLU A 55 11.37 6.24 -11.91
N LYS A 56 12.42 5.41 -11.80
CA LYS A 56 12.46 4.07 -12.39
C LYS A 56 11.99 2.96 -11.44
N GLU A 57 11.68 3.31 -10.19
CA GLU A 57 11.11 2.41 -9.17
C GLU A 57 9.58 2.48 -9.18
#